data_AF-A0A3N4ADI6-F1
#
_entry.id   AF-A0A3N4ADI6-F1
#
_cell.length_a   1.000
_cell.length_b   1.000
_cell.length_c   1.000
_cell.angle_alpha   90.00
_cell.angle_beta   90.00
_cell.angle_gamma   90.00
#
_symmetry.space_group_name_H-M   'P 1'
#
loop_
_entity.id
_entity.type
_entity.pdbx_description
1 polymer ?
#
loop_
_entity_poly.entity_id
_entity_poly.type
_entity_poly.pdbx_seq_one_letter_code
_entity_poly.pdbx_strand_id
1 'polypeptide(L)'
;MALTNEDIINAVSEMSVMQVVELISAMEEKFGVSAAAAVAAGPAAGPAAAEEQTEFDVVLLETGEKKVNVIKAVRELTGLGLKEAKALVDGAPGTIKEAASKDEAEAAKKTLEEAGAKVELK
;
A
#
# COMPACT_ATOMS: atom_id res chain seq x y z
N MET A 1 -19.57 5.41 37.64
CA MET A 1 -19.35 3.96 37.77
C MET A 1 -18.41 3.58 36.65
N ALA A 2 -17.27 2.97 36.97
CA ALA A 2 -16.33 2.54 35.93
C ALA A 2 -17.00 1.40 35.14
N LEU A 3 -17.06 1.52 33.83
CA LEU A 3 -17.43 0.40 32.96
C LEU A 3 -16.43 -0.72 33.25
N THR A 4 -16.95 -1.88 33.64
CA THR A 4 -16.09 -3.04 33.85
C THR A 4 -15.78 -3.65 32.49
N ASN A 5 -14.67 -4.38 32.40
CA ASN A 5 -14.29 -5.05 31.15
C ASN A 5 -15.39 -6.02 30.68
N GLU A 6 -16.14 -6.62 31.62
CA GLU A 6 -17.26 -7.50 31.31
C GLU A 6 -18.43 -6.75 30.65
N ASP A 7 -18.72 -5.52 31.10
CA ASP A 7 -19.76 -4.68 30.48
C ASP A 7 -19.41 -4.31 29.03
N ILE A 8 -18.12 -4.09 28.75
CA ILE A 8 -17.62 -3.78 27.40
C ILE A 8 -17.72 -5.02 26.50
N ILE A 9 -17.33 -6.19 27.02
CA ILE A 9 -17.39 -7.45 26.26
C ILE A 9 -18.84 -7.81 25.91
N ASN A 10 -19.76 -7.66 26.86
CA ASN A 10 -21.17 -7.94 26.63
C ASN A 10 -21.76 -7.01 25.55
N ALA A 11 -21.43 -5.72 25.61
CA ALA A 11 -21.87 -4.76 24.60
C ALA A 11 -21.36 -5.09 23.20
N VAL A 12 -20.09 -5.51 23.07
CA VAL A 12 -19.52 -5.94 21.77
C VAL A 12 -20.14 -7.25 21.28
N SER A 13 -20.51 -8.16 22.19
CA SER A 13 -21.12 -9.46 21.84
C SER A 13 -22.57 -9.34 21.36
N GLU A 14 -23.29 -8.29 21.75
CA GLU A 14 -24.64 -7.99 21.27
C GLU A 14 -24.65 -7.21 19.94
N MET A 15 -23.50 -6.70 19.48
CA MET A 15 -23.37 -5.98 18.22
C MET A 15 -23.35 -6.94 17.02
N SER A 16 -23.91 -6.48 15.89
CA SER A 16 -23.79 -7.23 14.64
C SER A 16 -22.36 -7.17 14.10
N VAL A 17 -21.95 -8.19 13.34
CA VAL A 17 -20.59 -8.32 12.81
C VAL A 17 -20.13 -7.07 12.04
N MET A 18 -21.03 -6.40 11.31
CA MET A 18 -20.70 -5.14 10.61
C MET A 18 -20.42 -3.98 11.57
N GLN A 19 -21.16 -3.88 12.67
CA GLN A 19 -20.95 -2.82 13.67
C GLN A 19 -19.67 -3.05 14.47
N VAL A 20 -19.25 -4.31 14.63
CA VAL A 20 -17.94 -4.65 15.23
C VAL A 20 -16.81 -4.22 14.29
N VAL A 21 -16.96 -4.38 12.97
CA VAL A 21 -15.96 -3.91 11.99
C VAL A 21 -15.86 -2.38 11.98
N GLU A 22 -16.98 -1.67 12.04
CA GLU A 22 -16.99 -0.21 12.15
C GLU A 22 -16.35 0.28 13.46
N LEU A 23 -16.61 -0.42 14.58
CA LEU A 23 -15.99 -0.10 15.86
C LEU A 23 -14.48 -0.32 15.81
N ILE A 24 -14.01 -1.39 15.15
CA ILE A 24 -12.59 -1.63 14.91
C ILE A 24 -12.00 -0.44 14.16
N SER A 25 -12.52 -0.08 12.98
CA SER A 25 -12.00 1.05 12.18
C SER A 25 -12.00 2.37 12.96
N ALA A 26 -13.05 2.66 13.73
CA ALA A 26 -13.10 3.85 14.57
C ALA A 26 -12.06 3.83 15.70
N MET A 27 -11.71 2.66 16.23
CA MET A 27 -10.63 2.48 17.20
C MET A 27 -9.25 2.59 16.53
N GLU A 28 -9.08 2.09 15.30
CA GLU A 28 -7.84 2.24 14.53
C GLU A 28 -7.56 3.73 14.25
N GLU A 29 -8.58 4.52 13.90
CA GLU A 29 -8.45 5.96 13.67
C GLU A 29 -8.22 6.76 14.96
N LYS A 30 -8.99 6.47 16.03
CA LYS A 30 -8.88 7.24 17.28
C LYS A 30 -7.63 6.93 18.08
N PHE A 31 -7.15 5.70 18.04
CA PHE A 31 -6.00 5.26 18.83
C PHE A 31 -4.77 4.95 17.96
N GLY A 32 -4.87 5.11 16.64
CA GLY A 32 -3.76 4.85 15.71
C GLY A 32 -3.35 3.38 15.65
N VAL A 33 -4.26 2.46 16.00
CA VAL A 33 -3.97 1.02 16.12
C VAL A 33 -4.45 0.31 14.87
N SER A 34 -3.60 0.19 13.83
CA SER A 34 -3.89 -0.71 12.71
C SER A 34 -3.47 -2.15 13.06
N ALA A 35 -3.95 -3.15 12.32
CA ALA A 35 -3.55 -4.56 12.48
C ALA A 35 -2.02 -4.80 12.53
N ALA A 36 -1.21 -3.89 11.98
CA ALA A 36 0.25 -3.89 12.12
C ALA A 36 0.72 -3.78 13.58
N ALA A 37 -0.01 -3.06 14.43
CA ALA A 37 0.31 -2.86 15.84
C ALA A 37 0.05 -4.11 16.71
N ALA A 38 -0.87 -4.99 16.32
CA ALA A 38 -1.15 -6.24 17.04
C ALA A 38 -0.05 -7.30 16.84
N VAL A 39 0.67 -7.25 15.71
CA VAL A 39 1.79 -8.14 15.40
C VAL A 39 3.06 -7.75 16.18
N ALA A 40 3.14 -6.52 16.69
CA ALA A 40 4.29 -6.01 17.45
C ALA A 40 4.34 -6.48 18.92
N ALA A 41 3.34 -7.20 19.43
CA ALA A 41 3.26 -7.61 20.84
C ALA A 41 3.90 -8.99 21.16
N GLY A 42 5.04 -9.31 20.54
CA GLY A 42 5.91 -10.42 20.95
C GLY A 42 6.95 -9.95 21.98
N PRO A 43 7.29 -10.74 23.02
CA PRO A 43 8.14 -10.26 24.10
C PRO A 43 9.62 -10.36 23.72
N ALA A 44 10.29 -9.21 23.53
CA ALA A 44 11.43 -8.79 24.34
C ALA A 44 12.27 -7.66 23.69
N ALA A 45 12.52 -6.64 24.52
CA ALA A 45 13.71 -5.79 24.59
C ALA A 45 13.95 -4.69 23.53
N GLY A 46 13.81 -3.45 24.01
CA GLY A 46 14.51 -2.27 23.47
C GLY A 46 13.71 -1.49 22.44
N PRO A 47 13.93 -0.16 22.35
CA PRO A 47 13.07 0.74 21.58
C PRO A 47 13.11 0.35 20.11
N ALA A 48 12.03 -0.29 19.64
CA ALA A 48 11.85 -0.61 18.23
C ALA A 48 11.74 0.72 17.49
N ALA A 49 12.82 1.06 16.80
CA ALA A 49 12.82 2.02 15.72
C ALA A 49 11.60 1.71 14.85
N ALA A 50 10.89 2.77 14.44
CA ALA A 50 9.93 2.68 13.37
C ALA A 50 10.52 1.77 12.28
N GLU A 51 9.87 0.65 11.97
CA GLU A 51 10.17 -0.04 10.72
C GLU A 51 9.75 0.93 9.63
N GLU A 52 10.71 1.76 9.21
CA GLU A 52 10.62 2.61 8.05
C GLU A 52 10.14 1.71 6.91
N GLN A 53 9.02 2.07 6.27
CA GLN A 53 8.61 1.44 5.02
C GLN A 53 9.78 1.66 4.03
N THR A 54 10.68 0.68 3.91
CA THR A 54 11.85 0.75 3.04
C THR A 54 11.52 0.31 1.61
N GLU A 55 10.32 -0.23 1.41
CA GLU A 55 9.87 -0.88 0.18
C GLU A 55 8.53 -0.29 -0.28
N PHE A 56 8.49 0.13 -1.56
CA PHE A 56 7.38 0.79 -2.21
C PHE A 56 7.02 0.08 -3.51
N ASP A 57 5.72 -0.10 -3.76
CA ASP A 57 5.21 -0.66 -5.00
C ASP A 57 4.91 0.47 -5.99
N VAL A 58 5.51 0.39 -7.19
CA VAL A 58 5.30 1.33 -8.28
C VAL A 58 4.11 0.86 -9.11
N VAL A 59 2.95 1.47 -8.92
CA VAL A 59 1.71 1.10 -9.60
C VAL A 59 1.41 2.07 -10.74
N LEU A 60 1.33 1.56 -11.96
CA LEU A 60 0.87 2.31 -13.13
C LEU A 60 -0.66 2.37 -13.10
N LEU A 61 -1.22 3.55 -12.86
CA LEU A 61 -2.66 3.77 -12.83
C LEU A 61 -3.21 4.00 -14.25
N GLU A 62 -2.57 4.91 -14.99
CA GLU A 62 -3.04 5.32 -16.31
C GLU A 62 -1.84 5.57 -17.24
N THR A 63 -2.02 5.32 -18.53
CA THR A 63 -0.93 5.36 -19.52
C THR A 63 -0.93 6.63 -20.37
N GLY A 64 -1.95 7.47 -20.21
CA GLY A 64 -2.13 8.71 -20.95
C GLY A 64 -2.19 8.53 -22.47
N GLU A 65 -2.12 9.65 -23.19
CA GLU A 65 -2.19 9.67 -24.65
C GLU A 65 -0.89 9.19 -25.32
N LYS A 66 0.24 9.30 -24.61
CA LYS A 66 1.59 8.96 -25.11
C LYS A 66 1.98 7.52 -24.78
N LYS A 67 1.07 6.58 -25.02
CA LYS A 67 1.23 5.17 -24.64
C LYS A 67 2.52 4.51 -25.11
N VAL A 68 3.03 4.86 -26.29
CA VAL A 68 4.31 4.34 -26.81
C VAL A 68 5.50 4.79 -25.95
N ASN A 69 5.46 6.00 -25.40
CA ASN A 69 6.52 6.51 -24.52
C ASN A 69 6.48 5.79 -23.17
N VAL A 70 5.28 5.52 -22.63
CA VAL A 70 5.12 4.74 -21.40
C VAL A 70 5.62 3.30 -21.58
N ILE A 71 5.34 2.66 -22.73
CA ILE A 71 5.91 1.33 -23.03
C ILE A 71 7.44 1.38 -23.07
N LYS A 72 8.05 2.43 -23.62
CA LYS A 72 9.52 2.57 -23.62
C LYS A 72 10.07 2.71 -22.20
N ALA A 73 9.46 3.58 -21.39
CA ALA A 73 9.84 3.78 -19.99
C ALA A 73 9.71 2.48 -19.16
N VAL A 74 8.60 1.74 -19.31
CA VAL A 74 8.42 0.44 -18.63
C VAL A 74 9.50 -0.55 -19.06
N ARG A 75 9.87 -0.60 -20.34
CA ARG A 75 10.95 -1.48 -20.81
C ARG A 75 12.32 -1.09 -20.24
N GLU A 76 12.60 0.20 -20.12
CA GLU A 76 13.84 0.68 -19.51
C GLU A 76 13.91 0.37 -18.01
N LEU A 77 12.79 0.49 -17.29
CA LEU A 77 12.72 0.25 -15.85
C LEU A 77 12.72 -1.24 -15.48
N THR A 78 12.11 -2.10 -16.30
CA THR A 78 11.89 -3.52 -15.98
C THR A 78 12.76 -4.48 -16.81
N GLY A 79 13.36 -4.02 -17.90
CA GLY A 79 14.11 -4.85 -18.84
C GLY A 79 13.24 -5.80 -19.69
N LEU A 80 11.91 -5.70 -19.59
CA LEU A 80 10.97 -6.57 -20.29
C LEU A 80 11.01 -6.40 -21.83
N GLY A 81 10.65 -7.47 -22.54
CA GLY A 81 10.49 -7.45 -23.98
C GLY A 81 9.31 -6.56 -24.43
N LEU A 82 9.29 -6.17 -25.72
CA LEU A 82 8.25 -5.27 -26.24
C LEU A 82 6.83 -5.82 -26.02
N LYS A 83 6.65 -7.13 -26.12
CA LYS A 83 5.36 -7.80 -25.94
C LYS A 83 4.89 -7.77 -24.47
N GLU A 84 5.80 -8.01 -23.54
CA GLU A 84 5.52 -8.05 -22.09
C GLU A 84 5.25 -6.65 -21.55
N ALA A 85 6.10 -5.69 -21.89
CA ALA A 85 5.88 -4.30 -21.49
C ALA A 85 4.59 -3.71 -22.08
N LYS A 86 4.25 -4.08 -23.32
CA LYS A 86 2.97 -3.70 -23.93
C LYS A 86 1.79 -4.30 -23.16
N ALA A 87 1.84 -5.58 -22.81
CA ALA A 87 0.79 -6.23 -22.02
C ALA A 87 0.64 -5.58 -20.63
N LEU A 88 1.74 -5.22 -19.99
CA LEU A 88 1.76 -4.59 -18.67
C LEU A 88 1.16 -3.18 -18.71
N VAL A 89 1.51 -2.38 -19.72
CA VAL A 89 0.93 -1.05 -19.95
C VAL A 89 -0.52 -1.12 -20.40
N ASP A 90 -0.89 -2.09 -21.25
CA ASP A 90 -2.28 -2.31 -21.69
C ASP A 90 -3.19 -2.79 -20.54
N GLY A 91 -2.61 -3.40 -19.49
CA GLY A 91 -3.31 -3.93 -18.30
C GLY A 91 -3.48 -2.94 -17.14
N ALA A 92 -3.24 -1.65 -17.34
CA ALA A 92 -3.39 -0.64 -16.28
C ALA A 92 -4.86 -0.57 -15.75
N PRO A 93 -5.08 -0.45 -14.43
CA PRO A 93 -4.06 -0.27 -13.39
C PRO A 93 -3.29 -1.56 -13.06
N GLY A 94 -1.95 -1.48 -12.99
CA GLY A 94 -1.07 -2.63 -12.77
C GLY A 94 0.29 -2.26 -12.19
N THR A 95 0.88 -3.17 -11.41
CA THR A 95 2.18 -2.94 -10.75
C THR A 95 3.34 -3.09 -11.74
N ILE A 96 4.19 -2.07 -11.83
CA ILE A 96 5.41 -2.04 -12.65
C ILE A 96 6.55 -2.71 -11.91
N LYS A 97 6.66 -2.43 -10.61
CA LYS A 97 7.74 -2.93 -9.74
C LYS A 97 7.23 -3.04 -8.32
N GLU A 98 7.46 -4.19 -7.71
CA GLU A 98 7.12 -4.46 -6.30
C GLU A 98 8.36 -4.29 -5.43
N ALA A 99 8.15 -3.90 -4.18
CA ALA A 99 9.17 -3.80 -3.15
C ALA A 99 10.41 -2.98 -3.56
N ALA A 100 10.22 -1.87 -4.28
CA ALA A 100 11.31 -0.99 -4.70
C ALA A 100 11.75 -0.11 -3.52
N SER A 101 13.06 0.16 -3.41
CA SER A 101 13.54 1.14 -2.44
C SER A 101 12.95 2.52 -2.73
N LYS A 102 12.86 3.40 -1.72
CA LYS A 102 12.31 4.75 -1.88
C LYS A 102 12.89 5.51 -3.07
N ASP A 103 14.21 5.46 -3.21
CA ASP A 103 14.93 6.13 -4.31
C ASP A 103 14.60 5.51 -5.67
N GLU A 104 14.48 4.19 -5.75
CA GLU A 104 14.09 3.49 -6.98
C GLU A 104 12.63 3.76 -7.36
N ALA A 105 11.73 3.78 -6.37
CA ALA A 105 10.31 4.03 -6.55
C ALA A 105 10.05 5.46 -7.04
N GLU A 106 10.69 6.46 -6.41
CA GLU A 106 10.60 7.85 -6.85
C GLU A 106 11.23 8.06 -8.23
N ALA A 107 12.36 7.42 -8.53
CA ALA A 107 12.97 7.47 -9.86
C ALA A 107 12.07 6.85 -10.93
N ALA A 108 11.51 5.66 -10.66
CA ALA A 108 10.59 4.98 -11.56
C ALA A 108 9.31 5.78 -11.80
N LYS A 109 8.71 6.33 -10.73
CA LYS A 109 7.55 7.23 -10.82
C LYS A 109 7.85 8.43 -11.72
N LYS A 110 8.98 9.10 -11.51
CA LYS A 110 9.37 10.27 -12.31
C LYS A 110 9.53 9.92 -13.79
N THR A 111 10.23 8.84 -14.11
CA THR A 111 10.43 8.40 -15.50
C THR A 111 9.10 8.06 -16.19
N LEU A 112 8.18 7.42 -15.48
CA LEU A 112 6.86 7.07 -16.01
C LEU A 112 5.95 8.30 -16.17
N GLU A 113 5.96 9.24 -15.22
CA GLU A 113 5.21 10.49 -15.30
C GLU A 113 5.73 11.40 -16.43
N GLU A 114 7.05 11.50 -16.61
CA GLU A 114 7.66 12.20 -17.75
C GLU A 114 7.28 11.57 -19.10
N ALA A 115 7.08 10.25 -19.13
CA ALA A 115 6.58 9.54 -20.30
C ALA A 115 5.08 9.75 -20.55
N GLY A 116 4.36 10.37 -19.61
CA GLY A 116 2.93 10.69 -19.71
C GLY A 116 1.99 9.71 -19.01
N ALA A 117 2.51 8.85 -18.14
CA ALA A 117 1.70 7.97 -17.29
C ALA A 117 1.32 8.64 -15.97
N LYS A 118 0.34 8.06 -15.28
CA LYS A 118 0.00 8.37 -13.90
C LYS A 118 0.42 7.19 -13.03
N VAL A 119 1.23 7.45 -12.00
CA VAL A 119 1.81 6.42 -11.15
C VAL A 119 1.56 6.72 -9.68
N GLU A 120 1.25 5.67 -8.93
CA GLU A 120 1.09 5.68 -7.48
C GLU A 120 2.20 4.84 -6.84
N LEU A 121 2.74 5.32 -5.72
CA LEU A 121 3.65 4.55 -4.87
C LEU A 121 2.85 4.07 -3.67
N LYS A 122 2.83 2.77 -3.43
CA LYS A 122 2.16 2.14 -2.28
C LYS A 122 3.17 1.56 -1.30
#